data_AF-A0A7C0ZPS2-F1
#
_entry.id   AF-A0A7C0ZPS2-F1
#
_cell.length_a   1.000
_cell.length_b   1.000
_cell.length_c   1.000
_cell.angle_alpha   90.00
_cell.angle_beta   90.00
_cell.angle_gamma   90.00
#
_symmetry.space_group_name_H-M   'P 1'
#
loop_
_entity.id
_entity.type
_entity.pdbx_description
1 polymer ?
#
loop_
_entity_poly.entity_id
_entity_poly.type
_entity_poly.pdbx_seq_one_letter_code
_entity_poly.pdbx_strand_id
1 'polypeptide(L)'
;MTVKNSLLLPVLAVTGILSAFPQDVRIEFEEYDLPNGLHIILNPGHSTPMVAETLMCHAGSKNEDPEKTGVADFFEMTTNPG
;
A
#
# COMPACT_ATOMS: atom_id res chain seq x y z
N MET A 1 32.13 -47.10 7.69
CA MET A 1 31.98 -45.85 6.92
C MET A 1 30.54 -45.36 7.06
N THR A 2 30.21 -44.59 8.11
CA THR A 2 28.80 -44.21 8.40
C THR A 2 28.69 -42.83 9.07
N VAL A 3 29.46 -41.84 8.63
CA VAL A 3 29.47 -40.49 9.26
C VAL A 3 28.93 -39.38 8.34
N LYS A 4 28.66 -39.67 7.07
CA LYS A 4 28.25 -38.62 6.09
C LYS A 4 26.80 -38.12 6.24
N ASN A 5 25.89 -38.85 6.89
CA ASN A 5 24.47 -38.48 7.01
C ASN A 5 24.06 -37.82 8.34
N SER A 6 24.93 -37.83 9.36
CA SER A 6 24.61 -37.31 10.71
C SER A 6 24.51 -35.78 10.75
N LEU A 7 25.22 -35.08 9.85
CA LEU A 7 25.24 -33.62 9.77
C LEU A 7 24.13 -33.03 8.87
N LEU A 8 23.47 -33.85 8.05
CA LEU A 8 22.43 -33.38 7.11
C LEU A 8 21.13 -32.97 7.81
N LEU A 9 20.74 -33.71 8.85
CA LEU A 9 19.54 -33.44 9.66
C LEU A 9 19.61 -32.11 10.44
N PRO A 10 20.68 -31.79 11.18
CA PRO A 10 20.77 -30.52 11.89
C PRO A 10 20.89 -29.33 10.93
N VAL A 11 21.58 -29.48 9.79
CA VAL A 11 21.68 -28.43 8.78
C VAL A 11 20.30 -28.11 8.16
N LEU A 12 19.51 -29.14 7.84
CA LEU A 12 18.15 -28.94 7.32
C LEU A 12 17.23 -28.29 8.36
N ALA A 13 17.37 -28.66 9.63
CA ALA A 13 16.60 -28.05 10.73
C ALA A 13 16.95 -26.57 10.94
N VAL A 14 18.25 -26.20 10.89
CA VAL A 14 18.69 -24.80 11.01
C VAL A 14 18.18 -23.95 9.85
N THR A 15 18.25 -24.45 8.61
CA THR A 15 17.74 -23.71 7.44
C THR A 15 16.22 -23.49 7.52
N GLY A 16 15.46 -24.47 8.03
CA GLY A 16 14.01 -24.33 8.24
C GLY A 16 13.64 -23.25 9.27
N ILE A 17 14.45 -23.09 10.33
CA ILE A 17 14.25 -22.08 11.37
C ILE A 17 14.50 -20.66 10.83
N LEU A 18 15.53 -20.46 9.98
CA LEU A 18 15.80 -19.14 9.38
C LEU A 18 14.71 -18.68 8.40
N SER A 19 14.02 -19.58 7.72
CA SER A 19 12.94 -19.21 6.78
C SER A 19 11.62 -18.86 7.46
N ALA A 20 11.49 -19.10 8.78
CA ALA A 20 10.27 -18.85 9.53
C ALA A 20 10.19 -17.42 10.12
N PHE A 21 11.20 -16.58 9.90
CA PHE A 21 11.15 -15.19 10.34
C PHE A 21 10.16 -14.40 9.45
N PRO A 22 9.10 -13.83 10.03
CA PRO A 22 8.17 -13.00 9.26
C PRO A 22 8.95 -11.82 8.64
N GLN A 23 8.89 -11.73 7.31
CA GLN A 23 9.37 -10.56 6.59
C GLN A 23 8.34 -9.45 6.82
N ASP A 24 8.62 -8.59 7.79
CA ASP A 24 7.82 -7.39 8.05
C ASP A 24 8.04 -6.43 6.86
N VAL A 25 7.10 -6.44 5.91
CA VAL A 25 7.11 -5.49 4.80
C VAL A 25 6.64 -4.16 5.34
N ARG A 26 7.57 -3.39 5.89
CA ARG A 26 7.32 -2.00 6.27
C ARG A 26 7.28 -1.16 5.01
N ILE A 27 6.10 -0.64 4.71
CA ILE A 27 5.93 0.38 3.69
C ILE A 27 6.34 1.70 4.34
N GLU A 28 7.46 2.27 3.89
CA GLU A 28 7.87 3.60 4.30
C GLU A 28 7.05 4.64 3.53
N PHE A 29 6.46 5.59 4.25
CA PHE A 29 5.73 6.71 3.67
C PHE A 29 5.85 7.93 4.59
N GLU A 30 5.66 9.09 4.01
CA GLU A 30 5.66 10.38 4.70
C GLU A 30 4.25 10.98 4.64
N GLU A 31 3.84 11.64 5.73
CA GLU A 31 2.56 12.34 5.82
C GLU A 31 2.77 13.84 5.89
N TYR A 32 1.91 14.60 5.22
CA TYR A 32 1.90 16.06 5.26
C TYR A 32 0.48 16.57 5.44
N ASP A 33 0.29 17.48 6.40
CA ASP A 33 -0.91 18.29 6.53
C ASP A 33 -0.63 19.70 6.02
N LEU A 34 -1.35 20.10 4.97
CA LEU A 34 -1.21 21.43 4.40
C LEU A 34 -2.13 22.45 5.11
N PRO A 35 -1.80 23.76 5.10
CA PRO A 35 -2.62 24.79 5.75
C PRO A 35 -4.06 24.92 5.22
N ASN A 36 -4.34 24.42 4.03
CA ASN A 36 -5.67 24.38 3.42
C ASN A 36 -6.49 23.13 3.84
N GLY A 37 -5.93 22.25 4.67
CA GLY A 37 -6.58 21.04 5.16
C GLY A 37 -6.39 19.80 4.27
N LEU A 38 -5.56 19.87 3.22
CA LEU A 38 -5.23 18.69 2.43
C LEU A 38 -4.23 17.81 3.18
N HIS A 39 -4.57 16.52 3.33
CA HIS A 39 -3.70 15.50 3.87
C HIS A 39 -3.05 14.72 2.72
N ILE A 40 -1.72 14.61 2.73
CA ILE A 40 -0.94 13.97 1.67
C ILE A 40 -0.17 12.81 2.28
N ILE A 41 -0.22 11.66 1.59
CA ILE A 41 0.61 10.49 1.87
C ILE A 41 1.58 10.32 0.69
N LEU A 42 2.88 10.40 0.96
CA LEU A 42 3.94 10.25 -0.03
C LEU A 42 4.71 8.96 0.20
N ASN A 43 4.74 8.07 -0.79
CA ASN A 43 5.54 6.85 -0.77
C ASN A 43 6.63 6.93 -1.86
N PRO A 44 7.87 7.30 -1.53
CA PRO A 44 8.93 7.46 -2.51
C PRO A 44 9.51 6.10 -2.97
N GLY A 45 9.52 5.87 -4.29
CA GLY A 45 10.21 4.75 -4.92
C GLY A 45 11.14 5.23 -6.02
N HIS A 46 12.40 4.78 -6.01
CA HIS A 46 13.44 5.24 -6.95
C HIS A 46 13.93 4.18 -7.94
N SER A 47 13.22 3.05 -8.05
CA SER A 47 13.59 1.96 -8.97
C SER A 47 13.33 2.31 -10.44
N THR A 48 12.35 3.17 -10.72
CA THR A 48 12.00 3.66 -12.06
C THR A 48 11.59 5.13 -11.99
N PRO A 49 11.81 5.94 -13.05
CA PRO A 49 11.39 7.34 -13.08
C PRO A 49 9.90 7.48 -13.41
N MET A 50 9.04 6.92 -12.56
CA MET A 50 7.60 6.92 -12.71
C MET A 50 6.96 7.51 -11.45
N VAL A 51 5.89 8.27 -11.64
CA VAL A 51 5.08 8.85 -10.55
C VAL A 51 3.62 8.44 -10.77
N ALA A 52 2.94 8.06 -9.70
CA ALA A 52 1.50 7.84 -9.67
C ALA A 52 0.90 8.74 -8.59
N GLU A 53 -0.23 9.36 -8.89
CA GLU A 53 -0.96 10.25 -8.00
C GLU A 53 -2.41 9.80 -7.91
N THR A 54 -2.99 9.86 -6.72
CA THR A 54 -4.41 9.62 -6.49
C THR A 54 -4.95 10.70 -5.57
N LEU A 55 -6.00 11.40 -6.00
CA LEU A 55 -6.76 12.31 -5.16
C LEU A 55 -8.01 11.59 -4.62
N MET A 56 -8.19 11.61 -3.31
CA MET A 56 -9.37 11.02 -2.66
C MET A 56 -10.18 12.09 -1.95
N CYS A 57 -11.48 12.12 -2.23
CA CYS A 57 -12.43 13.00 -1.57
C CYS A 57 -13.25 12.22 -0.55
N HIS A 58 -13.43 12.76 0.66
CA HIS A 58 -14.31 12.17 1.66
C HIS A 58 -15.78 12.58 1.43
N ALA A 59 -16.28 12.32 0.23
CA ALA A 59 -17.67 12.57 -0.16
C ALA A 59 -18.09 11.60 -1.26
N GLY A 60 -19.34 11.15 -1.23
CA GLY A 60 -19.93 10.28 -2.26
C GLY A 60 -21.45 10.33 -2.23
N SER A 61 -22.11 9.42 -2.96
CA SER A 61 -23.58 9.39 -3.07
C SER A 61 -24.32 9.32 -1.73
N LYS A 62 -23.73 8.72 -0.70
CA LYS A 62 -24.26 8.70 0.67
C LYS A 62 -24.45 10.11 1.26
N ASN A 63 -23.69 11.09 0.79
CA ASN A 63 -23.72 12.47 1.27
C ASN A 63 -24.70 13.36 0.50
N GLU A 64 -25.43 12.82 -0.47
CA GLU A 64 -26.37 13.59 -1.30
C GLU A 64 -27.69 13.88 -0.60
N ASP A 65 -28.38 14.92 -1.09
CA ASP A 65 -29.79 15.14 -0.80
C ASP A 65 -30.59 14.00 -1.46
N PRO A 66 -31.41 13.22 -0.72
CA PRO A 66 -32.20 12.13 -1.29
C PRO A 66 -33.13 12.56 -2.44
N GLU A 67 -33.53 13.83 -2.47
CA GLU A 67 -34.35 14.40 -3.55
C GLU A 67 -33.52 14.91 -4.74
N LYS A 68 -32.18 14.89 -4.64
CA LYS A 68 -31.24 15.36 -5.67
C LYS A 68 -29.99 14.47 -5.73
N THR A 69 -30.12 13.32 -6.38
CA THR A 69 -29.07 12.31 -6.49
C THR A 69 -28.21 12.44 -7.75
N GLY A 70 -27.04 11.79 -7.75
CA GLY A 70 -26.14 11.66 -8.91
C GLY A 70 -25.14 12.80 -9.10
N VAL A 71 -25.01 13.69 -8.11
CA VAL A 71 -24.07 14.82 -8.13
C VAL A 71 -22.63 14.36 -7.91
N ALA A 72 -22.40 13.43 -6.96
CA ALA A 72 -21.08 12.89 -6.67
C ALA A 72 -20.50 12.15 -7.88
N ASP A 73 -21.32 11.31 -8.52
CA ASP A 73 -20.93 10.56 -9.72
C ASP A 73 -20.68 11.49 -10.92
N PHE A 74 -21.53 12.51 -11.09
CA PHE A 74 -21.32 13.54 -12.12
C PHE A 74 -20.02 14.30 -11.91
N PHE A 75 -19.68 14.63 -10.66
CA PHE A 75 -18.45 15.31 -10.31
C PHE A 75 -17.22 14.47 -10.64
N GLU A 76 -17.20 13.18 -10.27
CA GLU A 76 -16.11 12.25 -10.61
C GLU A 76 -15.83 12.23 -12.12
N MET A 77 -16.90 12.15 -12.94
CA MET A 77 -16.80 12.17 -14.40
C MET A 77 -16.25 13.49 -14.95
N THR A 78 -16.60 14.63 -14.33
CA THR A 78 -16.16 15.96 -14.82
C THR A 78 -14.77 16.36 -14.32
N THR A 79 -14.29 15.80 -13.22
CA THR A 79 -12.98 16.13 -12.63
C THR A 79 -11.86 15.15 -12.96
N ASN A 80 -12.15 14.01 -13.59
CA ASN A 80 -11.13 13.07 -14.05
C ASN A 80 -10.78 13.34 -15.54
N PRO A 81 -9.77 14.16 -15.85
CA PRO A 81 -9.21 14.18 -17.20
C PRO A 81 -8.48 12.85 -17.41
N GLY A 82 -9.05 11.98 -18.24
CA GLY A 82 -8.45 10.67 -18.57
C GLY A 82 -7.01 10.76 -19.09
#